data_AF-A0A8J7VYD8-F1
#
_entry.id   AF-A0A8J7VYD8-F1
#
_cell.length_a   1.000
_cell.length_b   1.000
_cell.length_c   1.000
_cell.angle_alpha   90.00
_cell.angle_beta   90.00
_cell.angle_gamma   90.00
#
_symmetry.space_group_name_H-M   'P 1'
#
loop_
_entity.id
_entity.type
_entity.pdbx_description
1 polymer ?
#
loop_
_entity_poly.entity_id
_entity_poly.type
_entity_poly.pdbx_seq_one_letter_code
_entity_poly.pdbx_strand_id
1 'polypeptide(L)'
;VCGLRDSALLAHLDRGIDLAMRHPQHADSILAALLERVAASDSPRPHEGLLQCLLEAWGNPQLELSDRAHRWSQVSSEARRLVCRWLAEDDLKDFFALIKSSRELDDDYDTRRFDYWKRFTGQMSYTKLILGPSLRTSTHPDVRRFIGKRRGRLGWLTGTTSDNMAILMKIGNWWFVEFGQTGNACYPYRDDLKPFDLSRISLDHRAQLANRHAVKASGFETTMVHRGDWEERFDATLARVDIWPDGVARGRAAQQRRVAAPRIVEIGNGASSLALPERIADELEHIRRTDVDNRQRGGRLWVEVWKRPSPELIGEMTKAGFRFANPRGFYR
;
A
#
# COMPACT_ATOMS: atom_id res chain seq x y z
N VAL A 1 -18.01 -35.47 -0.41
CA VAL A 1 -18.41 -34.09 -0.72
C VAL A 1 -19.86 -33.92 -0.27
N CYS A 2 -20.09 -33.47 0.97
CA CYS A 2 -21.45 -33.39 1.53
C CYS A 2 -22.11 -32.08 1.14
N GLY A 3 -23.24 -32.16 0.44
CA GLY A 3 -24.09 -31.06 0.00
C GLY A 3 -24.91 -30.41 1.11
N LEU A 4 -24.25 -29.94 2.18
CA LEU A 4 -24.90 -29.03 3.12
C LEU A 4 -24.99 -27.64 2.49
N ARG A 5 -26.22 -27.12 2.38
CA ARG A 5 -26.49 -25.72 2.00
C ARG A 5 -25.68 -24.79 2.91
N ASP A 6 -25.14 -23.73 2.33
CA ASP A 6 -24.21 -22.78 2.97
C ASP A 6 -24.66 -22.31 4.36
N SER A 7 -25.96 -22.02 4.51
CA SER A 7 -26.55 -21.57 5.77
C SER A 7 -26.47 -22.62 6.90
N ALA A 8 -26.64 -23.91 6.58
CA ALA A 8 -26.63 -24.98 7.58
C ALA A 8 -25.21 -25.24 8.11
N LEU A 9 -24.19 -25.06 7.28
CA LEU A 9 -22.80 -25.29 7.68
C LEU A 9 -22.19 -24.06 8.38
N LEU A 10 -22.57 -22.85 7.97
CA LEU A 10 -22.20 -21.62 8.69
C LEU A 10 -22.80 -21.60 10.11
N ALA A 11 -23.99 -22.17 10.31
CA ALA A 11 -24.61 -22.37 11.62
C ALA A 11 -23.86 -23.39 12.52
N HIS A 12 -22.82 -24.05 12.00
CA HIS A 12 -22.00 -25.01 12.73
C HIS A 12 -20.53 -24.58 12.86
N LEU A 13 -20.20 -23.32 12.54
CA LEU A 13 -18.85 -22.78 12.72
C LEU A 13 -18.34 -22.95 14.15
N ASP A 14 -19.16 -22.63 15.16
CA ASP A 14 -18.79 -22.81 16.57
C ASP A 14 -18.42 -24.26 16.90
N ARG A 15 -19.20 -25.24 16.40
CA ARG A 15 -18.89 -26.66 16.60
C ARG A 15 -17.59 -27.08 15.91
N GLY A 16 -17.31 -26.49 14.75
CA GLY A 16 -16.05 -26.68 14.03
C GLY A 16 -14.85 -26.11 14.79
N ILE A 17 -15.01 -24.92 15.37
CA ILE A 17 -14.01 -24.28 16.24
C ILE A 17 -13.78 -25.15 17.48
N ASP A 18 -14.85 -25.62 18.13
CA ASP A 18 -14.77 -26.55 19.27
C ASP A 18 -14.06 -27.86 18.93
N LEU A 19 -14.24 -28.36 17.70
CA LEU A 19 -13.54 -29.53 17.22
C LEU A 19 -12.03 -29.24 17.05
N ALA A 20 -11.66 -28.10 16.47
CA ALA A 20 -10.27 -27.68 16.35
C ALA A 20 -9.58 -27.57 17.72
N MET A 21 -10.27 -27.01 18.71
CA MET A 21 -9.75 -26.89 20.09
C MET A 21 -9.58 -28.25 20.78
N ARG A 22 -10.49 -29.20 20.56
CA ARG A 22 -10.41 -30.55 21.17
C ARG A 22 -9.41 -31.48 20.49
N HIS A 23 -9.01 -31.17 19.26
CA HIS A 23 -8.07 -32.00 18.48
C HIS A 23 -6.87 -31.18 17.96
N PRO A 24 -5.92 -30.80 18.84
CA PRO A 24 -4.80 -29.92 18.48
C PRO A 24 -3.96 -30.39 17.28
N GLN A 25 -3.82 -31.71 17.09
CA GLN A 25 -3.07 -32.30 15.98
C GLN A 25 -3.73 -32.05 14.60
N HIS A 26 -5.03 -31.77 14.57
CA HIS A 26 -5.80 -31.50 13.36
C HIS A 26 -6.32 -30.06 13.30
N ALA A 27 -5.98 -29.22 14.28
CA ALA A 27 -6.54 -27.89 14.44
C ALA A 27 -6.35 -27.02 13.19
N ASP A 28 -5.15 -27.01 12.60
CA ASP A 28 -4.87 -26.22 11.41
C ASP A 28 -5.70 -26.66 10.20
N SER A 29 -5.81 -27.96 9.95
CA SER A 29 -6.60 -28.47 8.83
C SER A 29 -8.08 -28.18 9.00
N ILE A 30 -8.60 -28.25 10.24
CA ILE A 30 -9.98 -27.89 10.55
C ILE A 30 -10.20 -26.39 10.33
N LEU A 31 -9.33 -25.53 10.88
CA LEU A 31 -9.42 -24.07 10.72
C LEU A 31 -9.32 -23.64 9.25
N ALA A 32 -8.44 -24.27 8.47
CA ALA A 32 -8.32 -24.05 7.03
C ALA A 32 -9.61 -24.40 6.29
N ALA A 33 -10.17 -25.58 6.55
CA ALA A 33 -11.42 -26.01 5.93
C ALA A 33 -12.60 -25.09 6.29
N LEU A 34 -12.68 -24.63 7.54
CA LEU A 34 -13.70 -23.67 7.97
C LEU A 34 -13.55 -22.33 7.24
N LEU A 35 -12.33 -21.78 7.16
CA LEU A 35 -12.08 -20.51 6.51
C LEU A 35 -12.37 -20.57 4.99
N GLU A 36 -11.91 -21.61 4.30
CA GLU A 36 -12.21 -21.82 2.88
C GLU A 36 -13.70 -21.87 2.62
N ARG A 37 -14.43 -22.53 3.53
CA ARG A 37 -15.86 -22.64 3.39
C ARG A 37 -16.59 -21.31 3.59
N VAL A 38 -16.14 -20.48 4.53
CA VAL A 38 -16.67 -19.13 4.69
C VAL A 38 -16.34 -18.29 3.46
N ALA A 39 -15.12 -18.40 2.92
CA ALA A 39 -14.70 -17.68 1.73
C ALA A 39 -15.50 -18.06 0.48
N ALA A 40 -15.93 -19.32 0.38
CA ALA A 40 -16.77 -19.83 -0.71
C ALA A 40 -18.27 -19.50 -0.56
N SER A 41 -18.70 -18.87 0.53
CA SER A 41 -20.12 -18.56 0.75
C SER A 41 -20.61 -17.38 -0.08
N ASP A 42 -21.90 -17.34 -0.40
CA ASP A 42 -22.53 -16.25 -1.18
C ASP A 42 -22.41 -14.86 -0.50
N SER A 43 -22.25 -14.84 0.82
CA SER A 43 -22.14 -13.61 1.60
C SER A 43 -21.19 -13.82 2.78
N PRO A 44 -19.87 -13.84 2.53
CA PRO A 44 -18.88 -14.08 3.56
C PRO A 44 -18.93 -12.98 4.62
N ARG A 45 -19.20 -13.35 5.87
CA ARG A 45 -19.19 -12.43 7.01
C ARG A 45 -18.14 -12.87 8.03
N PRO A 46 -17.49 -11.91 8.71
CA PRO A 46 -16.56 -12.25 9.77
C PRO A 46 -17.31 -12.97 10.90
N HIS A 47 -16.76 -14.09 11.34
CA HIS A 47 -17.19 -14.79 12.55
C HIS A 47 -16.15 -14.55 13.63
N GLU A 48 -16.50 -13.82 14.70
CA GLU A 48 -15.54 -13.32 15.71
C GLU A 48 -14.71 -14.46 16.30
N GLY A 49 -15.34 -15.57 16.71
CA GLY A 49 -14.62 -16.72 17.27
C GLY A 49 -13.65 -17.38 16.29
N LEU A 50 -14.02 -17.47 15.00
CA LEU A 50 -13.15 -18.07 13.99
C LEU A 50 -11.95 -17.17 13.72
N LEU A 51 -12.19 -15.86 13.58
CA LEU A 51 -11.13 -14.88 13.37
C LEU A 51 -10.16 -14.86 14.55
N GLN A 52 -10.68 -14.90 15.78
CA GLN A 52 -9.85 -14.98 16.98
C GLN A 52 -8.98 -16.25 16.97
N CYS A 53 -9.57 -17.43 16.75
CA CYS A 53 -8.80 -18.68 16.69
C CYS A 53 -7.75 -18.67 15.57
N LEU A 54 -8.07 -18.13 14.39
CA LEU A 54 -7.12 -18.00 13.28
C LEU A 54 -5.95 -17.09 13.65
N LEU A 55 -6.21 -15.92 14.24
CA LEU A 55 -5.16 -14.98 14.64
C LEU A 55 -4.30 -15.53 15.80
N GLU A 56 -4.90 -16.26 16.73
CA GLU A 56 -4.21 -16.94 17.84
C GLU A 56 -3.36 -18.10 17.33
N ALA A 57 -3.84 -18.89 16.37
CA ALA A 57 -3.10 -20.03 15.83
C ALA A 57 -2.04 -19.59 14.81
N TRP A 58 -2.38 -18.69 13.88
CA TRP A 58 -1.60 -18.40 12.67
C TRP A 58 -0.99 -16.99 12.65
N GLY A 59 -1.31 -16.16 13.64
CA GLY A 59 -0.87 -14.76 13.67
C GLY A 59 -1.60 -13.88 12.65
N ASN A 60 -1.16 -12.63 12.50
CA ASN A 60 -1.78 -11.69 11.57
C ASN A 60 -1.37 -12.02 10.11
N PRO A 61 -2.31 -12.29 9.19
CA PRO A 61 -2.00 -12.59 7.78
C PRO A 61 -1.33 -11.44 7.02
N GLN A 62 -1.42 -10.21 7.55
CA GLN A 62 -0.79 -9.02 7.00
C GLN A 62 0.72 -8.94 7.33
N LEU A 63 1.24 -9.77 8.24
CA LEU A 63 2.65 -9.81 8.66
C LEU A 63 3.41 -10.97 8.01
N GLU A 64 4.02 -10.70 6.86
CA GLU A 64 4.75 -11.71 6.07
C GLU A 64 5.98 -12.30 6.78
N LEU A 65 6.59 -11.55 7.70
CA LEU A 65 7.79 -11.97 8.45
C LEU A 65 7.48 -12.51 9.86
N SER A 66 6.22 -12.87 10.14
CA SER A 66 5.90 -13.55 11.40
C SER A 66 6.32 -15.01 11.36
N ASP A 67 6.76 -15.54 12.51
CA ASP A 67 7.10 -16.95 12.72
C ASP A 67 5.98 -17.92 12.31
N ARG A 68 4.73 -17.44 12.38
CA ARG A 68 3.51 -18.19 12.04
C ARG A 68 2.98 -17.91 10.62
N ALA A 69 3.61 -17.01 9.85
CA ALA A 69 3.14 -16.59 8.52
C ALA A 69 2.93 -17.76 7.55
N HIS A 70 3.78 -18.79 7.64
CA HIS A 70 3.70 -19.99 6.80
C HIS A 70 2.37 -20.74 6.92
N ARG A 71 1.66 -20.63 8.06
CA ARG A 71 0.37 -21.31 8.27
C ARG A 71 -0.72 -20.79 7.35
N TRP A 72 -0.61 -19.55 6.89
CA TRP A 72 -1.52 -18.96 5.91
C TRP A 72 -1.37 -19.54 4.50
N SER A 73 -0.34 -20.37 4.22
CA SER A 73 -0.22 -21.10 2.95
C SER A 73 -1.14 -22.32 2.88
N GLN A 74 -1.85 -22.65 3.96
CA GLN A 74 -2.79 -23.77 4.02
C GLN A 74 -4.16 -23.43 3.41
N VAL A 75 -4.39 -22.16 3.09
CA VAL A 75 -5.65 -21.67 2.52
C VAL A 75 -5.38 -20.93 1.21
N SER A 76 -6.43 -20.81 0.40
CA SER A 76 -6.45 -20.07 -0.84
C SER A 76 -6.08 -18.61 -0.63
N SER A 77 -5.57 -18.01 -1.70
CA SER A 77 -5.23 -16.59 -1.70
C SER A 77 -6.47 -15.72 -1.46
N GLU A 78 -7.63 -16.18 -1.90
CA GLU A 78 -8.96 -15.62 -1.75
C GLU A 78 -9.37 -15.60 -0.27
N ALA A 79 -9.27 -16.75 0.41
CA ALA A 79 -9.55 -16.88 1.84
C ALA A 79 -8.63 -15.99 2.68
N ARG A 80 -7.33 -15.95 2.37
CA ARG A 80 -6.39 -15.06 3.06
C ARG A 80 -6.73 -13.58 2.84
N ARG A 81 -7.03 -13.18 1.59
CA ARG A 81 -7.44 -11.80 1.26
C ARG A 81 -8.72 -11.40 1.99
N LEU A 82 -9.68 -12.32 2.13
CA LEU A 82 -10.91 -12.08 2.87
C LEU A 82 -10.64 -11.74 4.34
N VAL A 83 -9.73 -12.46 5.00
CA VAL A 83 -9.31 -12.14 6.38
C VAL A 83 -8.63 -10.78 6.43
N CYS A 84 -7.69 -10.49 5.53
CA CYS A 84 -7.05 -9.17 5.46
C CYS A 84 -8.06 -8.03 5.29
N ARG A 85 -9.09 -8.23 4.45
CA ARG A 85 -10.18 -7.27 4.26
C ARG A 85 -10.95 -7.04 5.56
N TRP A 86 -11.34 -8.09 6.27
CA TRP A 86 -12.05 -7.94 7.55
C TRP A 86 -11.23 -7.19 8.58
N LEU A 87 -9.92 -7.45 8.67
CA LEU A 87 -9.01 -6.72 9.54
C LEU A 87 -8.90 -5.24 9.14
N ALA A 88 -8.82 -4.94 7.85
CA ALA A 88 -8.78 -3.58 7.35
C ALA A 88 -10.08 -2.82 7.63
N GLU A 89 -11.24 -3.44 7.41
CA GLU A 89 -12.54 -2.86 7.73
C GLU A 89 -12.69 -2.59 9.23
N ASP A 90 -12.24 -3.53 10.08
CA ASP A 90 -12.25 -3.40 11.54
C ASP A 90 -11.31 -2.30 12.03
N ASP A 91 -10.09 -2.22 11.50
CA ASP A 91 -9.15 -1.14 11.82
C ASP A 91 -9.65 0.23 11.36
N LEU A 92 -10.26 0.34 10.17
CA LEU A 92 -10.87 1.60 9.71
C LEU A 92 -12.03 2.04 10.61
N LYS A 93 -12.93 1.12 10.97
CA LYS A 93 -14.04 1.42 11.89
C LYS A 93 -13.53 1.99 13.20
N ASP A 94 -12.52 1.34 13.77
CA ASP A 94 -11.94 1.77 15.04
C ASP A 94 -11.20 3.10 14.94
N PHE A 95 -10.46 3.32 13.84
CA PHE A 95 -9.80 4.60 13.59
C PHE A 95 -10.78 5.76 13.63
N PHE A 96 -11.87 5.69 12.87
CA PHE A 96 -12.85 6.78 12.80
C PHE A 96 -13.73 6.87 14.06
N ALA A 97 -14.03 5.75 14.73
CA ALA A 97 -14.70 5.77 16.03
C ALA A 97 -13.85 6.50 17.09
N LEU A 98 -12.53 6.28 17.10
CA LEU A 98 -11.62 6.97 18.00
C LEU A 98 -11.56 8.47 17.71
N ILE A 99 -11.51 8.88 16.44
CA ILE A 99 -11.53 10.31 16.06
C ILE A 99 -12.81 10.96 16.59
N LYS A 100 -13.97 10.35 16.34
CA LYS A 100 -15.27 10.82 16.83
C LYS A 100 -15.31 10.96 18.35
N SER A 101 -14.79 9.97 19.09
CA SER A 101 -14.75 10.03 20.55
C SER A 101 -13.82 11.12 21.11
N SER A 102 -12.81 11.53 20.33
CA SER A 102 -11.82 12.54 20.71
C SER A 102 -12.21 13.97 20.34
N ARG A 103 -13.30 14.17 19.61
CA ARG A 103 -13.71 15.48 19.07
C ARG A 103 -15.19 15.78 19.26
N GLU A 104 -15.47 16.99 19.72
CA GLU A 104 -16.81 17.58 19.71
C GLU A 104 -17.08 18.34 18.39
N LEU A 105 -17.01 17.66 17.23
CA LEU A 105 -17.28 18.29 15.92
C LEU A 105 -18.18 17.40 15.05
N ASP A 106 -18.86 18.03 14.08
CA ASP A 106 -19.92 17.46 13.24
C ASP A 106 -19.58 16.10 12.59
N ASP A 107 -20.56 15.20 12.68
CA ASP A 107 -20.47 13.74 12.44
C ASP A 107 -20.26 13.34 10.95
N ASP A 108 -20.53 14.24 10.01
CA ASP A 108 -20.59 13.92 8.57
C ASP A 108 -19.22 13.78 7.91
N TYR A 109 -18.23 14.56 8.34
CA TYR A 109 -16.91 14.62 7.69
C TYR A 109 -16.09 13.33 7.87
N ASP A 110 -16.12 12.75 9.06
CA ASP A 110 -15.40 11.51 9.36
C ASP A 110 -16.07 10.30 8.71
N THR A 111 -17.40 10.34 8.60
CA THR A 111 -18.20 9.33 7.88
C THR A 111 -17.81 9.28 6.40
N ARG A 112 -17.69 10.44 5.73
CA ARG A 112 -17.23 10.48 4.31
C ARG A 112 -15.85 9.87 4.11
N ARG A 113 -14.90 10.15 5.00
CA ARG A 113 -13.54 9.57 4.91
C ARG A 113 -13.54 8.07 5.17
N PHE A 114 -14.33 7.59 6.12
CA PHE A 114 -14.53 6.17 6.37
C PHE A 114 -15.11 5.47 5.14
N ASP A 115 -16.22 5.97 4.60
CA ASP A 115 -16.90 5.39 3.44
C ASP A 115 -16.00 5.40 2.20
N TYR A 116 -15.20 6.45 2.02
CA TYR A 116 -14.22 6.51 0.94
C TYR A 116 -13.17 5.38 1.04
N TRP A 117 -12.48 5.24 2.17
CA TRP A 117 -11.42 4.24 2.32
C TRP A 117 -11.97 2.81 2.35
N LYS A 118 -13.21 2.61 2.83
CA LYS A 118 -13.91 1.33 2.82
C LYS A 118 -14.00 0.73 1.42
N ARG A 119 -14.10 1.58 0.38
CA ARG A 119 -14.11 1.18 -1.04
C ARG A 119 -12.85 0.41 -1.47
N PHE A 120 -11.75 0.43 -0.72
CA PHE A 120 -10.47 -0.18 -1.10
C PHE A 120 -10.01 -1.32 -0.17
N THR A 121 -10.83 -1.69 0.82
CA THR A 121 -10.47 -2.65 1.88
C THR A 121 -10.12 -4.04 1.37
N GLY A 122 -10.72 -4.47 0.26
CA GLY A 122 -10.40 -5.73 -0.43
C GLY A 122 -8.99 -5.79 -1.00
N GLN A 123 -8.32 -4.64 -1.14
CA GLN A 123 -6.95 -4.52 -1.63
C GLN A 123 -5.94 -4.14 -0.55
N MET A 124 -6.40 -3.88 0.68
CA MET A 124 -5.52 -3.52 1.79
C MET A 124 -4.79 -4.76 2.32
N SER A 125 -3.54 -4.94 1.89
CA SER A 125 -2.71 -6.05 2.34
C SER A 125 -2.17 -5.85 3.75
N TYR A 126 -2.22 -4.62 4.27
CA TYR A 126 -1.77 -4.28 5.61
C TYR A 126 -2.48 -3.05 6.16
N THR A 127 -2.87 -3.10 7.43
CA THR A 127 -3.36 -1.96 8.20
C THR A 127 -2.67 -1.90 9.56
N LYS A 128 -2.38 -0.69 10.05
CA LYS A 128 -1.87 -0.49 11.43
C LYS A 128 -2.36 0.86 11.96
N LEU A 129 -3.03 0.83 13.10
CA LEU A 129 -3.38 2.04 13.83
C LEU A 129 -2.16 2.54 14.62
N ILE A 130 -1.89 3.83 14.53
CA ILE A 130 -0.81 4.53 15.25
C ILE A 130 -1.49 5.53 16.19
N LEU A 131 -1.53 5.18 17.46
CA LEU A 131 -2.31 5.89 18.47
C LEU A 131 -1.54 7.06 19.08
N GLY A 132 -2.27 8.12 19.42
CA GLY A 132 -1.72 9.33 20.02
C GLY A 132 -1.22 9.18 21.45
N PRO A 133 -0.42 10.15 21.93
CA PRO A 133 0.07 10.18 23.31
C PRO A 133 -1.02 10.05 24.39
N SER A 134 -2.20 10.66 24.21
CA SER A 134 -3.28 10.60 25.24
C SER A 134 -3.81 9.19 25.44
N LEU A 135 -4.05 8.45 24.36
CA LEU A 135 -4.48 7.05 24.41
C LEU A 135 -3.39 6.15 25.02
N ARG A 136 -2.12 6.47 24.81
CA ARG A 136 -0.98 5.71 25.36
C ARG A 136 -0.91 5.77 26.89
N THR A 137 -1.19 6.93 27.47
CA THR A 137 -1.13 7.16 28.92
C THR A 137 -2.47 6.97 29.62
N SER A 138 -3.55 6.74 28.88
CA SER A 138 -4.89 6.57 29.44
C SER A 138 -4.97 5.35 30.37
N THR A 139 -5.62 5.55 31.52
CA THR A 139 -5.96 4.51 32.49
C THR A 139 -7.41 4.03 32.36
N HIS A 140 -8.19 4.61 31.43
CA HIS A 140 -9.61 4.28 31.26
C HIS A 140 -9.77 2.80 30.87
N PRO A 141 -10.58 2.00 31.59
CA PRO A 141 -10.70 0.56 31.37
C PRO A 141 -11.04 0.19 29.92
N ASP A 142 -11.93 0.94 29.28
CA ASP A 142 -12.31 0.68 27.88
C ASP A 142 -11.17 0.94 26.90
N VAL A 143 -10.37 2.00 27.12
CA VAL A 143 -9.18 2.28 26.29
C VAL A 143 -8.14 1.19 26.49
N ARG A 144 -7.96 0.70 27.72
CA ARG A 144 -7.05 -0.41 28.01
C ARG A 144 -7.53 -1.72 27.38
N ARG A 145 -8.83 -1.99 27.41
CA ARG A 145 -9.45 -3.15 26.75
C ARG A 145 -9.28 -3.08 25.23
N PHE A 146 -9.51 -1.91 24.64
CA PHE A 146 -9.28 -1.65 23.22
C PHE A 146 -7.82 -1.93 22.82
N ILE A 147 -6.86 -1.35 23.53
CA ILE A 147 -5.42 -1.57 23.27
C ILE A 147 -5.05 -3.04 23.43
N GLY A 148 -5.58 -3.70 24.48
CA GLY A 148 -5.33 -5.12 24.74
C GLY A 148 -5.83 -6.03 23.62
N LYS A 149 -7.06 -5.80 23.13
CA LYS A 149 -7.66 -6.56 22.01
C LYS A 149 -6.86 -6.47 20.71
N ARG A 150 -6.12 -5.37 20.51
CA ARG A 150 -5.34 -5.12 19.29
C ARG A 150 -3.82 -5.24 19.50
N ARG A 151 -3.39 -5.88 20.60
CA ARG A 151 -1.96 -6.03 20.94
C ARG A 151 -1.21 -6.70 19.77
N GLY A 152 -0.14 -6.06 19.32
CA GLY A 152 0.65 -6.50 18.15
C GLY A 152 0.17 -5.95 16.79
N ARG A 153 -0.97 -5.25 16.74
CA ARG A 153 -1.51 -4.59 15.53
C ARG A 153 -1.66 -3.06 15.67
N LEU A 154 -1.08 -2.49 16.74
CA LEU A 154 -1.04 -1.05 17.01
C LEU A 154 0.41 -0.54 17.05
N GLY A 155 0.58 0.76 16.85
CA GLY A 155 1.80 1.51 17.12
C GLY A 155 1.51 2.81 17.88
N TRP A 156 2.56 3.55 18.21
CA TRP A 156 2.48 4.80 18.95
C TRP A 156 2.97 5.98 18.11
N LEU A 157 2.19 7.05 18.09
CA LEU A 157 2.54 8.29 17.42
C LEU A 157 3.35 9.16 18.37
N THR A 158 4.44 9.75 17.86
CA THR A 158 5.31 10.66 18.60
C THR A 158 5.52 11.96 17.81
N GLY A 159 6.03 13.01 18.45
CA GLY A 159 6.30 14.29 17.76
C GLY A 159 5.06 15.06 17.31
N THR A 160 3.94 14.90 18.01
CA THR A 160 2.62 15.49 17.67
C THR A 160 1.83 15.87 18.93
N THR A 161 0.69 16.53 18.73
CA THR A 161 -0.36 16.78 19.74
C THR A 161 -0.92 15.49 20.35
N SER A 162 -1.46 15.60 21.57
CA SER A 162 -1.96 14.48 22.39
C SER A 162 -2.95 13.56 21.69
N ASP A 163 -3.89 14.16 20.95
CA ASP A 163 -5.04 13.46 20.39
C ASP A 163 -4.90 13.15 18.90
N ASN A 164 -3.72 13.39 18.33
CA ASN A 164 -3.46 12.99 16.96
C ASN A 164 -3.26 11.48 16.88
N MET A 165 -3.75 10.89 15.80
CA MET A 165 -3.63 9.48 15.50
C MET A 165 -3.52 9.31 13.98
N ALA A 166 -3.00 8.17 13.56
CA ALA A 166 -2.93 7.82 12.15
C ALA A 166 -3.33 6.37 11.92
N ILE A 167 -3.76 6.06 10.71
CA ILE A 167 -3.86 4.70 10.19
C ILE A 167 -2.94 4.58 8.97
N LEU A 168 -2.11 3.53 8.98
CA LEU A 168 -1.31 3.13 7.83
C LEU A 168 -2.11 2.09 7.05
N MET A 169 -2.22 2.27 5.74
CA MET A 169 -2.88 1.34 4.83
C MET A 169 -1.93 1.00 3.68
N LYS A 170 -1.63 -0.29 3.45
CA LYS A 170 -0.86 -0.75 2.29
C LYS A 170 -1.81 -1.26 1.22
N ILE A 171 -1.75 -0.69 0.03
CA ILE A 171 -2.50 -1.12 -1.16
C ILE A 171 -1.49 -1.31 -2.30
N GLY A 172 -1.30 -2.56 -2.71
CA GLY A 172 -0.27 -2.91 -3.69
C GLY A 172 1.13 -2.42 -3.25
N ASN A 173 1.79 -1.63 -4.11
CA ASN A 173 3.11 -1.08 -3.84
C ASN A 173 3.09 0.30 -3.15
N TRP A 174 1.96 0.68 -2.57
CA TRP A 174 1.74 2.00 -1.99
C TRP A 174 1.30 1.92 -0.54
N TRP A 175 1.72 2.94 0.21
CA TRP A 175 1.30 3.22 1.57
C TRP A 175 0.52 4.52 1.60
N PHE A 176 -0.57 4.52 2.36
CA PHE A 176 -1.39 5.69 2.63
C PHE A 176 -1.43 5.90 4.14
N VAL A 177 -0.97 7.06 4.60
CA VAL A 177 -1.04 7.46 6.00
C VAL A 177 -2.13 8.50 6.15
N GLU A 178 -3.25 8.08 6.73
CA GLU A 178 -4.40 8.94 7.00
C GLU A 178 -4.34 9.41 8.46
N PHE A 179 -4.45 10.73 8.68
CA PHE A 179 -4.41 11.33 10.01
C PHE A 179 -5.81 11.65 10.55
N GLY A 180 -5.91 11.72 11.87
CA GLY A 180 -7.14 12.09 12.57
C GLY A 180 -7.41 13.59 12.65
N GLN A 181 -6.39 14.47 12.67
CA GLN A 181 -6.55 15.90 12.98
C GLN A 181 -6.95 16.90 11.86
N THR A 182 -7.94 17.77 12.13
CA THR A 182 -8.48 18.83 11.26
C THR A 182 -7.47 19.53 10.35
N GLY A 183 -7.82 19.62 9.07
CA GLY A 183 -6.93 19.93 7.95
C GLY A 183 -6.47 18.67 7.19
N ASN A 184 -6.54 17.50 7.85
CA ASN A 184 -6.36 16.11 7.40
C ASN A 184 -5.89 15.94 5.96
N ALA A 185 -4.62 15.61 5.84
CA ALA A 185 -4.02 15.16 4.60
C ALA A 185 -3.69 13.68 4.73
N CYS A 186 -4.02 12.90 3.70
CA CYS A 186 -3.45 11.59 3.48
C CYS A 186 -2.06 11.75 2.85
N TYR A 187 -1.08 11.01 3.36
CA TYR A 187 0.30 11.02 2.87
C TYR A 187 0.58 9.71 2.13
N PRO A 188 0.67 9.76 0.78
CA PRO A 188 0.99 8.61 -0.03
C PRO A 188 2.50 8.41 -0.16
N TYR A 189 2.95 7.16 -0.06
CA TYR A 189 4.35 6.77 -0.22
C TYR A 189 4.45 5.51 -1.08
N ARG A 190 5.45 5.44 -1.96
CA ARG A 190 5.82 4.15 -2.56
C ARG A 190 6.51 3.28 -1.50
N ASP A 191 6.32 1.97 -1.56
CA ASP A 191 6.87 1.03 -0.58
C ASP A 191 8.41 1.13 -0.46
N ASP A 192 9.09 1.36 -1.58
CA ASP A 192 10.54 1.50 -1.66
C ASP A 192 11.08 2.87 -1.21
N LEU A 193 10.19 3.86 -1.03
CA LEU A 193 10.54 5.24 -0.69
C LEU A 193 9.89 5.72 0.62
N LYS A 194 9.20 4.82 1.33
CA LYS A 194 8.55 5.16 2.59
C LYS A 194 9.60 5.55 3.66
N PRO A 195 9.35 6.60 4.46
CA PRO A 195 10.29 7.09 5.47
C PRO A 195 10.14 6.40 6.84
N PHE A 196 9.41 5.28 6.91
CA PHE A 196 9.13 4.58 8.16
C PHE A 196 9.47 3.09 8.10
N ASP A 197 9.82 2.57 9.27
CA ASP A 197 10.16 1.18 9.53
C ASP A 197 9.07 0.55 10.39
N LEU A 198 8.38 -0.45 9.84
CA LEU A 198 7.23 -1.10 10.47
C LEU A 198 7.63 -2.00 11.65
N SER A 199 8.92 -2.36 11.77
CA SER A 199 9.44 -3.10 12.93
C SER A 199 9.39 -2.25 14.20
N ARG A 200 9.35 -0.91 14.05
CA ARG A 200 9.26 0.01 15.18
C ARG A 200 7.83 0.08 15.72
N ILE A 201 7.73 0.06 17.04
CA ILE A 201 6.45 0.25 17.74
C ILE A 201 6.04 1.73 17.76
N SER A 202 7.00 2.65 17.81
CA SER A 202 6.77 4.09 17.82
C SER A 202 7.24 4.70 16.50
N LEU A 203 6.42 5.57 15.93
CA LEU A 203 6.70 6.29 14.69
C LEU A 203 6.55 7.80 14.93
N ASP A 204 7.49 8.57 14.41
CA ASP A 204 7.46 10.04 14.51
C ASP A 204 6.51 10.63 13.46
N HIS A 205 5.72 11.62 13.89
CA HIS A 205 4.77 12.30 13.04
C HIS A 205 5.46 13.01 11.87
N ARG A 206 6.43 13.90 12.09
CA ARG A 206 6.97 14.75 11.00
C ARG A 206 8.08 14.07 10.20
N ALA A 207 9.00 13.41 10.89
CA ALA A 207 10.15 12.78 10.26
C ALA A 207 9.76 11.57 9.42
N GLN A 208 8.69 10.87 9.82
CA GLN A 208 8.27 9.63 9.20
C GLN A 208 6.88 9.76 8.58
N LEU A 209 5.82 9.86 9.39
CA LEU A 209 4.45 9.65 8.89
C LEU A 209 3.87 10.79 8.05
N ALA A 210 4.35 12.02 8.23
CA ALA A 210 3.93 13.23 7.53
C ALA A 210 5.09 13.87 6.72
N ASN A 211 6.04 13.05 6.27
CA ASN A 211 7.22 13.52 5.55
C ASN A 211 6.86 13.90 4.09
N ARG A 212 6.78 15.21 3.81
CA ARG A 212 6.42 15.74 2.47
C ARG A 212 7.50 15.53 1.41
N HIS A 213 8.76 15.42 1.80
CA HIS A 213 9.85 15.15 0.85
C HIS A 213 9.74 13.74 0.29
N ALA A 214 9.41 12.76 1.14
CA ALA A 214 9.18 11.39 0.73
C ALA A 214 7.90 11.23 -0.13
N VAL A 215 6.86 12.04 0.10
CA VAL A 215 5.68 12.11 -0.79
C VAL A 215 6.09 12.54 -2.20
N LYS A 216 6.88 13.63 -2.31
CA LYS A 216 7.40 14.10 -3.60
C LYS A 216 8.31 13.09 -4.28
N ALA A 217 9.22 12.47 -3.52
CA ALA A 217 10.09 11.41 -4.05
C ALA A 217 9.27 10.20 -4.55
N SER A 218 8.13 9.92 -3.92
CA SER A 218 7.21 8.86 -4.33
C SER A 218 6.45 9.18 -5.63
N GLY A 219 6.57 10.39 -6.19
CA GLY A 219 5.92 10.80 -7.44
C GLY A 219 4.62 11.57 -7.26
N PHE A 220 4.28 11.97 -6.03
CA PHE A 220 3.11 12.80 -5.73
C PHE A 220 3.54 14.25 -5.56
N GLU A 221 2.92 15.19 -6.28
CA GLU A 221 3.27 16.61 -6.19
C GLU A 221 3.05 17.18 -4.78
N THR A 222 1.99 16.72 -4.12
CA THR A 222 1.59 17.13 -2.78
C THR A 222 0.82 16.00 -2.07
N THR A 223 0.58 16.20 -0.79
CA THR A 223 -0.29 15.36 0.04
C THR A 223 -1.74 15.44 -0.44
N MET A 224 -2.51 14.39 -0.21
CA MET A 224 -3.91 14.29 -0.62
C MET A 224 -4.81 14.94 0.46
N VAL A 225 -5.43 16.08 0.17
CA VAL A 225 -6.15 16.91 1.17
C VAL A 225 -7.67 16.78 1.04
N HIS A 226 -8.33 16.55 2.16
CA HIS A 226 -9.78 16.37 2.30
C HIS A 226 -10.56 17.71 2.32
N ARG A 227 -10.66 18.40 1.17
CA ARG A 227 -11.37 19.69 1.01
C ARG A 227 -12.27 19.72 -0.24
N GLY A 228 -13.52 20.16 -0.11
CA GLY A 228 -14.46 20.23 -1.24
C GLY A 228 -14.77 18.83 -1.79
N ASP A 229 -14.72 18.69 -3.11
CA ASP A 229 -14.92 17.42 -3.83
C ASP A 229 -13.62 16.60 -3.88
N TRP A 230 -13.08 16.32 -2.70
CA TRP A 230 -11.77 15.68 -2.58
C TRP A 230 -11.79 14.22 -3.03
N GLU A 231 -12.93 13.53 -2.91
CA GLU A 231 -13.11 12.12 -3.29
C GLU A 231 -12.79 11.92 -4.78
N GLU A 232 -13.29 12.79 -5.65
CA GLU A 232 -13.02 12.72 -7.10
C GLU A 232 -11.53 12.93 -7.41
N ARG A 233 -10.90 13.89 -6.70
CA ARG A 233 -9.46 14.13 -6.85
C ARG A 233 -8.63 12.96 -6.34
N PHE A 234 -9.04 12.33 -5.25
CA PHE A 234 -8.39 11.13 -4.75
C PHE A 234 -8.54 9.99 -5.75
N ASP A 235 -9.74 9.75 -6.30
CA ASP A 235 -9.99 8.73 -7.32
C ASP A 235 -9.09 8.96 -8.55
N ALA A 236 -9.00 10.19 -9.06
CA ALA A 236 -8.11 10.53 -10.18
C ALA A 236 -6.63 10.30 -9.84
N THR A 237 -6.24 10.57 -8.59
CA THR A 237 -4.86 10.39 -8.11
C THR A 237 -4.51 8.91 -7.95
N LEU A 238 -5.40 8.11 -7.37
CA LEU A 238 -5.24 6.67 -7.19
C LEU A 238 -5.25 5.92 -8.53
N ALA A 239 -6.11 6.34 -9.47
CA ALA A 239 -6.16 5.78 -10.81
C ALA A 239 -4.83 5.94 -11.57
N ARG A 240 -4.09 7.06 -11.36
CA ARG A 240 -2.76 7.28 -11.97
C ARG A 240 -1.72 6.25 -11.54
N VAL A 241 -1.95 5.57 -10.42
CA VAL A 241 -1.06 4.53 -9.87
C VAL A 241 -1.69 3.13 -9.90
N ASP A 242 -2.72 2.95 -10.75
CA ASP A 242 -3.49 1.70 -10.95
C ASP A 242 -4.19 1.17 -9.69
N ILE A 243 -4.65 2.08 -8.82
CA ILE A 243 -5.49 1.75 -7.67
C ILE A 243 -6.91 2.22 -7.96
N TRP A 244 -7.86 1.29 -7.86
CA TRP A 244 -9.29 1.51 -8.12
C TRP A 244 -10.11 0.96 -6.96
N PRO A 245 -11.33 1.46 -6.72
CA PRO A 245 -12.25 0.86 -5.76
C PRO A 245 -12.50 -0.63 -6.02
N ASP A 246 -12.72 -1.40 -4.97
CA ASP A 246 -13.12 -2.80 -5.02
C ASP A 246 -14.40 -2.98 -5.85
N GLY A 247 -14.43 -4.02 -6.68
CA GLY A 247 -15.59 -4.32 -7.53
C GLY A 247 -15.81 -3.36 -8.70
N VAL A 248 -15.10 -2.23 -8.75
CA VAL A 248 -15.03 -1.40 -9.94
C VAL A 248 -14.10 -2.09 -10.92
N ALA A 249 -14.66 -2.54 -12.05
CA ALA A 249 -13.85 -3.01 -13.17
C ALA A 249 -12.83 -1.91 -13.47
N ARG A 250 -11.53 -2.22 -13.35
CA ARG A 250 -10.43 -1.30 -13.67
C ARG A 250 -10.83 -0.62 -14.95
N GLY A 251 -11.06 0.70 -14.88
CA GLY A 251 -11.69 1.41 -15.98
C GLY A 251 -10.99 1.02 -17.28
N ARG A 252 -11.76 0.87 -18.35
CA ARG A 252 -11.30 0.66 -19.74
C ARG A 252 -10.31 1.74 -20.26
N ALA A 253 -9.69 2.51 -19.37
CA ALA A 253 -8.54 3.38 -19.60
C ALA A 253 -7.17 2.68 -19.37
N ALA A 254 -7.11 1.48 -18.75
CA ALA A 254 -5.83 0.79 -18.51
C ALA A 254 -5.57 -0.41 -19.44
N GLN A 255 -6.55 -0.84 -20.24
CA GLN A 255 -6.34 -1.89 -21.24
C GLN A 255 -5.85 -1.31 -22.58
N GLN A 256 -4.76 -0.54 -22.50
CA GLN A 256 -3.76 -0.31 -23.54
C GLN A 256 -2.69 0.68 -23.03
N ARG A 257 -1.99 0.33 -21.94
CA ARG A 257 -0.53 0.41 -22.08
C ARG A 257 -0.07 -0.96 -22.52
N ARG A 258 -0.22 -1.22 -23.84
CA ARG A 258 0.90 -1.86 -24.53
C ARG A 258 2.12 -1.16 -23.98
N VAL A 259 3.07 -1.88 -23.38
CA VAL A 259 4.42 -1.34 -23.25
C VAL A 259 4.73 -0.91 -24.67
N ALA A 260 4.69 0.40 -24.94
CA ALA A 260 5.02 0.91 -26.26
C ALA A 260 6.38 0.30 -26.54
N ALA A 261 6.50 -0.41 -27.66
CA ALA A 261 7.74 -1.09 -27.98
C ALA A 261 8.85 -0.03 -27.83
N PRO A 262 9.95 -0.33 -27.11
CA PRO A 262 10.97 0.68 -26.87
C PRO A 262 11.40 1.26 -28.21
N ARG A 263 11.42 2.59 -28.29
CA ARG A 263 11.80 3.30 -29.51
C ARG A 263 13.30 3.07 -29.70
N ILE A 264 13.68 2.61 -30.88
CA ILE A 264 15.08 2.49 -31.25
C ILE A 264 15.58 3.89 -31.63
N VAL A 265 16.55 4.39 -30.86
CA VAL A 265 17.23 5.66 -31.10
C VAL A 265 18.63 5.37 -31.61
N GLU A 266 18.93 5.87 -32.80
CA GLU A 266 20.25 5.74 -33.42
C GLU A 266 21.19 6.87 -32.96
N ILE A 267 22.41 6.47 -32.61
CA ILE A 267 23.49 7.33 -32.11
C ILE A 267 24.74 7.17 -32.98
N GLY A 268 25.42 8.28 -33.22
CA GLY A 268 26.63 8.36 -34.03
C GLY A 268 26.34 8.06 -35.50
N ASN A 269 25.29 8.67 -36.06
CA ASN A 269 24.81 8.40 -37.43
C ASN A 269 24.51 6.91 -37.70
N GLY A 270 23.89 6.21 -36.74
CA GLY A 270 23.55 4.79 -36.88
C GLY A 270 24.65 3.83 -36.46
N ALA A 271 25.75 4.32 -35.89
CA ALA A 271 26.83 3.46 -35.39
C ALA A 271 26.48 2.76 -34.06
N SER A 272 25.33 3.04 -33.46
CA SER A 272 24.89 2.55 -32.16
C SER A 272 23.39 2.74 -31.96
N SER A 273 22.64 1.66 -31.76
CA SER A 273 21.21 1.69 -31.50
C SER A 273 20.90 1.54 -30.01
N LEU A 274 19.98 2.34 -29.46
CA LEU A 274 19.43 2.15 -28.11
C LEU A 274 17.93 1.93 -28.13
N ALA A 275 17.48 0.89 -27.42
CA ALA A 275 16.07 0.70 -27.13
C ALA A 275 15.70 1.51 -25.88
N LEU A 276 15.02 2.64 -26.06
CA LEU A 276 14.61 3.53 -24.96
C LEU A 276 13.08 3.54 -24.81
N PRO A 277 12.54 3.66 -23.58
CA PRO A 277 11.13 3.99 -23.39
C PRO A 277 10.78 5.28 -24.13
N GLU A 278 9.59 5.35 -24.75
CA GLU A 278 9.15 6.47 -25.61
C GLU A 278 9.42 7.85 -25.00
N ARG A 279 8.98 8.08 -23.75
CA ARG A 279 9.23 9.33 -23.01
C ARG A 279 10.72 9.70 -22.84
N ILE A 280 11.59 8.68 -22.72
CA ILE A 280 13.04 8.85 -22.53
C ILE A 280 13.70 9.11 -23.88
N ALA A 281 13.23 8.46 -24.94
CA ALA A 281 13.63 8.75 -26.30
C ALA A 281 13.28 10.21 -26.68
N ASP A 282 12.05 10.65 -26.37
CA ASP A 282 11.61 12.03 -26.64
C ASP A 282 12.43 13.05 -25.85
N GLU A 283 12.74 12.76 -24.57
CA GLU A 283 13.63 13.60 -23.79
C GLU A 283 15.02 13.68 -24.44
N LEU A 284 15.61 12.53 -24.78
CA LEU A 284 16.93 12.46 -25.42
C LEU A 284 16.94 13.23 -26.73
N GLU A 285 15.95 13.04 -27.61
CA GLU A 285 15.83 13.76 -28.89
C GLU A 285 15.67 15.27 -28.68
N HIS A 286 14.90 15.67 -27.68
CA HIS A 286 14.70 17.09 -27.38
C HIS A 286 15.97 17.77 -26.87
N ILE A 287 16.76 17.10 -26.02
CA ILE A 287 17.97 17.69 -25.43
C ILE A 287 19.25 17.43 -26.23
N ARG A 288 19.23 16.48 -27.18
CA ARG A 288 20.37 16.11 -28.02
C ARG A 288 20.70 17.24 -28.98
N ARG A 289 21.94 17.69 -28.93
CA ARG A 289 22.48 18.76 -29.77
C ARG A 289 23.14 18.19 -31.02
N THR A 290 24.02 17.20 -30.85
CA THR A 290 24.73 16.53 -31.92
C THR A 290 25.40 15.26 -31.39
N ASP A 291 25.82 14.39 -32.31
CA ASP A 291 26.66 13.24 -31.98
C ASP A 291 28.03 13.39 -32.59
N VAL A 292 29.06 13.03 -31.82
CA VAL A 292 30.45 13.11 -32.24
C VAL A 292 31.10 11.76 -32.03
N ASP A 293 31.37 11.04 -33.13
CA ASP A 293 32.08 9.77 -33.09
C ASP A 293 33.57 9.97 -33.42
N ASN A 294 34.42 9.91 -32.40
CA ASN A 294 35.88 10.00 -32.56
C ASN A 294 36.57 8.64 -32.43
N ARG A 295 35.85 7.51 -32.42
CA ARG A 295 36.44 6.18 -32.16
C ARG A 295 37.51 5.79 -33.18
N GLN A 296 37.35 6.18 -34.44
CA GLN A 296 38.37 5.95 -35.49
C GLN A 296 39.68 6.74 -35.28
N ARG A 297 39.67 7.77 -34.43
CA ARG A 297 40.82 8.60 -34.07
C ARG A 297 41.34 8.32 -32.67
N GLY A 298 40.95 7.17 -32.07
CA GLY A 298 41.29 6.81 -30.69
C GLY A 298 40.49 7.55 -29.61
N GLY A 299 39.44 8.28 -30.00
CA GLY A 299 38.54 9.00 -29.10
C GLY A 299 37.29 8.20 -28.71
N ARG A 300 36.33 8.88 -28.08
CA ARG A 300 35.06 8.30 -27.61
C ARG A 300 33.90 8.68 -28.52
N LEU A 301 32.82 7.93 -28.44
CA LEU A 301 31.52 8.33 -28.99
C LEU A 301 30.84 9.26 -27.99
N TRP A 302 30.41 10.43 -28.44
CA TRP A 302 29.71 11.43 -27.64
C TRP A 302 28.30 11.69 -28.18
N VAL A 303 27.36 11.82 -27.25
CA VAL A 303 26.02 12.37 -27.45
C VAL A 303 25.99 13.67 -26.69
N GLU A 304 26.15 14.77 -27.41
CA GLU A 304 26.21 16.09 -26.80
C GLU A 304 24.79 16.60 -26.54
N VAL A 305 24.55 17.16 -25.36
CA VAL A 305 23.24 17.66 -24.94
C VAL A 305 23.32 19.14 -24.57
N TRP A 306 22.27 19.92 -24.85
CA TRP A 306 22.24 21.36 -24.55
C TRP A 306 21.69 21.68 -23.15
N LYS A 307 21.09 20.70 -22.48
CA LYS A 307 20.53 20.81 -21.12
C LYS A 307 20.89 19.59 -20.29
N ARG A 308 20.95 19.76 -18.97
CA ARG A 308 21.14 18.65 -18.03
C ARG A 308 20.01 17.61 -18.16
N PRO A 309 20.31 16.33 -18.43
CA PRO A 309 19.34 15.25 -18.52
C PRO A 309 18.66 14.93 -17.18
N SER A 310 17.47 14.31 -17.24
CA SER A 310 16.79 13.72 -16.08
C SER A 310 17.60 12.56 -15.47
N PRO A 311 17.44 12.27 -14.16
CA PRO A 311 18.03 11.09 -13.54
C PRO A 311 17.64 9.78 -14.25
N GLU A 312 16.42 9.69 -14.79
CA GLU A 312 15.91 8.54 -15.53
C GLU A 312 16.66 8.35 -16.85
N LEU A 313 16.85 9.41 -17.63
CA LEU A 313 17.62 9.36 -18.87
C LEU A 313 19.09 8.99 -18.60
N ILE A 314 19.68 9.52 -17.51
CA ILE A 314 21.03 9.11 -17.09
C ILE A 314 21.09 7.62 -16.75
N GLY A 315 20.08 7.11 -16.04
CA GLY A 315 19.97 5.70 -15.69
C GLY A 315 19.90 4.79 -16.92
N GLU A 316 19.03 5.12 -17.89
CA GLU A 316 18.90 4.34 -19.13
C GLU A 316 20.15 4.41 -20.02
N MET A 317 20.77 5.58 -20.15
CA MET A 317 22.04 5.72 -20.86
C MET A 317 23.17 4.94 -20.18
N THR A 318 23.19 4.88 -18.85
CA THR A 318 24.16 4.09 -18.07
C THR A 318 24.00 2.60 -18.31
N LYS A 319 22.76 2.09 -18.33
CA LYS A 319 22.47 0.70 -18.71
C LYS A 319 22.95 0.36 -20.12
N ALA A 320 22.87 1.32 -21.03
CA ALA A 320 23.38 1.20 -22.40
C ALA A 320 24.90 1.43 -22.54
N GLY A 321 25.62 1.53 -21.42
CA GLY A 321 27.08 1.62 -21.37
C GLY A 321 27.63 3.04 -21.55
N PHE A 322 26.79 4.07 -21.57
CA PHE A 322 27.24 5.45 -21.59
C PHE A 322 27.51 5.99 -20.17
N ARG A 323 28.45 6.92 -20.06
CA ARG A 323 28.71 7.71 -18.86
C ARG A 323 28.33 9.16 -19.11
N PHE A 324 27.80 9.84 -18.10
CA PHE A 324 27.45 11.25 -18.20
C PHE A 324 28.62 12.14 -17.73
N ALA A 325 28.97 13.16 -18.51
CA ALA A 325 29.92 14.21 -18.17
C ALA A 325 29.32 15.59 -18.42
N ASN A 326 29.08 16.34 -17.36
CA ASN A 326 28.61 17.73 -17.42
C ASN A 326 29.77 18.67 -17.82
N PRO A 327 29.57 19.66 -18.71
CA PRO A 327 28.32 20.07 -19.36
C PRO A 327 28.04 19.37 -20.70
N ARG A 328 28.92 18.45 -21.12
CA ARG A 328 28.98 18.00 -22.51
C ARG A 328 27.89 16.99 -22.89
N GLY A 329 27.63 15.98 -22.06
CA GLY A 329 26.63 14.95 -22.33
C GLY A 329 27.12 13.53 -22.06
N PHE A 330 26.65 12.58 -22.85
CA PHE A 330 26.93 11.16 -22.65
C PHE A 330 28.10 10.70 -23.52
N TYR A 331 28.96 9.82 -22.99
CA TYR A 331 30.05 9.23 -23.74
C TYR A 331 30.22 7.73 -23.47
N ARG A 332 30.75 7.00 -24.45
CA ARG A 332 31.24 5.64 -24.23
C ARG A 332 32.50 5.33 -25.04
#